data_AF-A0A5E4QP77-F1
#
_entry.id   AF-A0A5E4QP77-F1
#
_cell.length_a   1.000
_cell.length_b   1.000
_cell.length_c   1.000
_cell.angle_alpha   90.00
_cell.angle_beta   90.00
_cell.angle_gamma   90.00
#
_symmetry.space_group_name_H-M   'P 1'
#
loop_
_entity.id
_entity.type
_entity.pdbx_description
1 polymer ?
#
loop_
_entity_poly.entity_id
_entity_poly.type
_entity_poly.pdbx_seq_one_letter_code
_entity_poly.pdbx_strand_id
1 'polypeptide(L)'
;MVWFRENWYEEVLRQLRAGLSKCHVVAFHHRAAVAGATVTPHTLNFIKKVVSTFGIGVGMKSVTSSVSGAFSSAASESLARRAQATMQDPVFHKMKTHFTADFDFTQPNAMKLQNLIQKLRKWVKILEAKTKVLPKFLSNFSLKTAEVELPGEFLLPKHTHYHVRIARFMPRVDIVQKHNTSTRRLYIRGHNGKIYPYLVINDTGLGDARREERVLQLLRMLNHYLGKQKETSRRFLHFTVPRVVSVSPQMRLIEDNPSSLSLLDIYRTECANRGVEFDAPVWRYYERLAAVQARGSQASHQVLRDILREVQATMVPKGMVREWAAATFPAPTDYWTFRKMLTLQLALASFAEYVLYLTRLNPDMMYVHQDSGLLNVAYFKFDIQSILRTILRDEMVTGYRKRLEDKSGNPTAGTSSENKSADIDNETIVNMVNKSVTMIMNRLNSLALFDGPDSKAATLVTAASSHDNLCRVDPAWHPWL
;
A
#
# COMPACT_ATOMS: atom_id res chain seq x y z
N MET A 1 -18.45 -15.48 -3.27
CA MET A 1 -18.35 -14.04 -2.93
C MET A 1 -18.28 -13.81 -1.42
N VAL A 2 -19.27 -14.25 -0.62
CA VAL A 2 -19.29 -14.04 0.86
C VAL A 2 -18.05 -14.61 1.58
N TRP A 3 -17.52 -15.73 1.10
CA TRP A 3 -16.35 -16.43 1.67
C TRP A 3 -15.01 -15.70 1.53
N PHE A 4 -14.89 -14.73 0.62
CA PHE A 4 -13.65 -13.95 0.43
C PHE A 4 -13.58 -12.69 1.28
N ARG A 5 -14.60 -12.44 2.10
CA ARG A 5 -14.63 -11.27 2.96
C ARG A 5 -13.67 -11.42 4.13
N GLU A 6 -13.14 -10.29 4.56
CA GLU A 6 -12.28 -10.18 5.73
C GLU A 6 -13.02 -10.69 6.98
N ASN A 7 -12.29 -11.39 7.86
CA ASN A 7 -12.73 -11.66 9.21
C ASN A 7 -12.59 -10.37 10.06
N TRP A 8 -13.29 -10.30 11.19
CA TRP A 8 -13.24 -9.14 12.08
C TRP A 8 -11.82 -8.85 12.60
N TYR A 9 -11.01 -9.89 12.84
CA TYR A 9 -9.59 -9.73 13.17
C TYR A 9 -8.82 -8.99 12.07
N GLU A 10 -9.07 -9.35 10.81
CA GLU A 10 -8.39 -8.78 9.64
C GLU A 10 -8.84 -7.34 9.39
N GLU A 11 -10.14 -7.06 9.53
CA GLU A 11 -10.70 -5.71 9.39
C GLU A 11 -10.12 -4.76 10.45
N VAL A 12 -10.15 -5.17 11.71
CA VAL A 12 -9.60 -4.36 12.81
C VAL A 12 -8.10 -4.17 12.62
N LEU A 13 -7.34 -5.23 12.29
CA LEU A 13 -5.90 -5.14 12.02
C LEU A 13 -5.58 -4.12 10.93
N ARG A 14 -6.32 -4.14 9.82
CA ARG A 14 -6.16 -3.17 8.72
C ARG A 14 -6.43 -1.74 9.19
N GLN A 15 -7.47 -1.52 9.99
CA GLN A 15 -7.78 -0.20 10.56
C GLN A 15 -6.69 0.28 11.54
N LEU A 16 -6.14 -0.62 12.37
CA LEU A 16 -5.06 -0.28 13.30
C LEU A 16 -3.77 0.09 12.57
N ARG A 17 -3.39 -0.65 11.52
CA ARG A 17 -2.23 -0.30 10.68
C ARG A 17 -2.40 1.07 10.01
N ALA A 18 -3.59 1.36 9.50
CA ALA A 18 -3.90 2.68 8.95
C ALA A 18 -3.83 3.80 10.02
N GLY A 19 -4.31 3.51 11.23
CA GLY A 19 -4.19 4.42 12.39
C GLY A 19 -2.72 4.67 12.78
N LEU A 20 -1.91 3.61 12.84
CA LEU A 20 -0.50 3.66 13.20
C LEU A 20 0.30 4.49 12.17
N SER A 21 0.08 4.26 10.88
CA SER A 21 0.71 5.05 9.80
C SER A 21 0.38 6.55 9.94
N LYS A 22 -0.87 6.90 10.20
CA LYS A 22 -1.27 8.30 10.47
C LYS A 22 -0.58 8.87 11.71
N CYS A 23 -0.42 8.08 12.76
CA CYS A 23 0.26 8.52 13.98
C CYS A 23 1.75 8.80 13.72
N HIS A 24 2.44 7.98 12.92
CA HIS A 24 3.83 8.21 12.54
C HIS A 24 4.00 9.52 11.74
N VAL A 25 3.11 9.78 10.79
CA VAL A 25 3.10 11.06 10.04
C VAL A 25 2.97 12.25 10.99
N VAL A 26 2.02 12.20 11.94
CA VAL A 26 1.85 13.27 12.94
C VAL A 26 3.09 13.40 13.83
N ALA A 27 3.69 12.29 14.25
CA ALA A 27 4.90 12.28 15.08
C ALA A 27 6.08 12.93 14.34
N PHE A 28 6.22 12.66 13.05
CA PHE A 28 7.25 13.27 12.22
C PHE A 28 7.05 14.77 12.00
N HIS A 29 5.81 15.23 11.85
CA HIS A 29 5.50 16.67 11.80
C HIS A 29 5.85 17.38 13.11
N HIS A 30 5.67 16.72 14.27
CA HIS A 30 5.99 17.27 15.60
C HIS A 30 7.41 16.90 16.08
N ARG A 31 8.30 16.49 15.18
CA ARG A 31 9.67 16.04 15.55
C ARG A 31 10.51 17.10 16.28
N ALA A 32 10.17 18.39 16.15
CA ALA A 32 10.84 19.48 16.87
C ALA A 32 10.48 19.55 18.37
N ALA A 33 9.37 18.93 18.77
CA ALA A 33 8.90 18.88 20.16
C ALA A 33 8.22 17.53 20.45
N VAL A 34 9.02 16.46 20.52
CA VAL A 34 8.54 15.07 20.62
C VAL A 34 7.70 14.86 21.89
N ALA A 35 8.10 15.45 23.01
CA ALA A 35 7.40 15.34 24.29
C ALA A 35 6.03 16.07 24.30
N GLY A 36 5.88 17.11 23.47
CA GLY A 36 4.65 17.90 23.35
C GLY A 36 3.66 17.36 22.32
N ALA A 37 4.01 16.28 21.60
CA ALA A 37 3.16 15.74 20.55
C ALA A 37 1.87 15.11 21.12
N THR A 38 0.72 15.71 20.79
CA THR A 38 -0.61 15.24 21.19
C THR A 38 -1.36 14.60 20.04
N VAL A 39 -2.34 13.76 20.37
CA VAL A 39 -3.23 13.13 19.39
C VAL A 39 -4.11 14.20 18.73
N THR A 40 -4.06 14.31 17.39
CA THR A 40 -4.91 15.26 16.66
C THR A 40 -6.39 14.89 16.77
N PRO A 41 -7.32 15.88 16.70
CA PRO A 41 -8.76 15.62 16.77
C PRO A 41 -9.25 14.61 15.73
N HIS A 42 -8.71 14.68 14.50
CA HIS A 42 -9.05 13.73 13.43
C HIS A 42 -8.59 12.30 13.75
N THR A 43 -7.38 12.12 14.26
CA THR A 43 -6.87 10.79 14.67
C THR A 43 -7.64 10.24 15.86
N LEU A 44 -7.99 11.09 16.83
CA LEU A 44 -8.83 10.73 17.96
C LEU A 44 -10.21 10.24 17.51
N ASN A 45 -10.87 10.99 16.61
CA ASN A 45 -12.17 10.61 16.06
C ASN A 45 -12.10 9.31 15.26
N PHE A 46 -11.03 9.10 14.51
CA PHE A 46 -10.77 7.84 13.82
C PHE A 46 -10.69 6.67 14.82
N ILE A 47 -9.91 6.80 15.89
CA ILE A 47 -9.77 5.72 16.89
C ILE A 47 -11.08 5.49 17.65
N LYS A 48 -11.77 6.55 18.07
CA LYS A 48 -13.11 6.43 18.67
C LYS A 48 -14.08 5.69 17.76
N LYS A 49 -14.00 5.95 16.44
CA LYS A 49 -14.79 5.20 15.45
C LYS A 49 -14.40 3.72 15.46
N VAL A 50 -13.11 3.39 15.37
CA VAL A 50 -12.60 2.00 15.40
C VAL A 50 -13.04 1.27 16.67
N VAL A 51 -12.94 1.90 17.84
CA VAL A 51 -13.43 1.37 19.12
C VAL A 51 -14.94 1.12 19.05
N SER A 52 -15.72 2.07 18.53
CA SER A 52 -17.17 1.93 18.44
C SER A 52 -17.63 0.87 17.44
N THR A 53 -16.84 0.60 16.40
CA THR A 53 -17.17 -0.34 15.32
C THR A 53 -16.39 -1.66 15.40
N PHE A 54 -15.68 -1.92 16.49
CA PHE A 54 -14.74 -3.02 16.68
C PHE A 54 -15.27 -4.35 16.13
N GLY A 55 -14.81 -4.74 14.94
CA GLY A 55 -15.17 -6.01 14.28
C GLY A 55 -16.62 -6.16 13.78
N ILE A 56 -17.47 -5.16 13.95
CA ILE A 56 -18.92 -5.22 13.62
C ILE A 56 -19.23 -4.38 12.35
N GLY A 57 -18.31 -3.51 11.93
CA GLY A 57 -18.47 -2.67 10.72
C GLY A 57 -19.50 -1.55 10.89
N VAL A 58 -19.43 -0.54 10.02
CA VAL A 58 -20.31 0.66 10.08
C VAL A 58 -21.76 0.34 9.68
N GLY A 59 -21.97 -0.69 8.85
CA GLY A 59 -23.28 -1.03 8.28
C GLY A 59 -24.37 -1.40 9.30
N MET A 60 -24.01 -1.79 10.53
CA MET A 60 -25.00 -2.20 11.52
C MET A 60 -25.61 -1.08 12.35
N LYS A 61 -24.94 0.07 12.54
CA LYS A 61 -25.57 1.18 13.27
C LYS A 61 -26.87 1.60 12.58
N SER A 62 -26.92 1.48 11.25
CA SER A 62 -28.11 1.71 10.44
C SER A 62 -29.15 0.57 10.54
N VAL A 63 -28.72 -0.69 10.73
CA VAL A 63 -29.63 -1.85 10.79
C VAL A 63 -30.27 -1.98 12.17
N THR A 64 -29.57 -1.61 13.25
CA THR A 64 -30.16 -1.58 14.59
C THR A 64 -31.07 -0.38 14.83
N SER A 65 -30.93 0.70 14.03
CA SER A 65 -31.77 1.91 14.14
C SER A 65 -32.94 1.96 13.16
N SER A 66 -33.01 1.05 12.17
CA SER A 66 -34.14 0.97 11.24
C SER A 66 -34.88 -0.35 11.44
N VAL A 67 -35.88 -0.29 12.32
CA VAL A 67 -37.02 -1.20 12.21
C VAL A 67 -37.64 -0.98 10.83
N SER A 68 -37.83 -2.06 10.08
CA SER A 68 -38.64 -2.15 8.84
C SER A 68 -38.23 -1.27 7.65
N GLY A 69 -37.54 -1.87 6.67
CA GLY A 69 -37.34 -1.26 5.35
C GLY A 69 -36.81 -2.27 4.32
N ALA A 70 -37.68 -2.70 3.41
CA ALA A 70 -37.48 -3.79 2.47
C ALA A 70 -36.48 -3.47 1.34
N PHE A 71 -35.19 -3.80 1.53
CA PHE A 71 -34.23 -4.09 0.45
C PHE A 71 -33.09 -5.01 0.97
N SER A 72 -33.42 -6.25 1.32
CA SER A 72 -32.42 -7.23 1.76
C SER A 72 -31.80 -7.96 0.56
N SER A 73 -30.63 -7.50 0.10
CA SER A 73 -29.79 -8.33 -0.77
C SER A 73 -29.24 -9.53 0.01
N ALA A 74 -28.98 -10.67 -0.64
CA ALA A 74 -28.34 -11.84 -0.02
C ALA A 74 -26.98 -11.49 0.65
N ALA A 75 -26.30 -10.44 0.17
CA ALA A 75 -25.07 -9.92 0.77
C ALA A 75 -25.32 -9.18 2.09
N SER A 76 -26.48 -8.53 2.26
CA SER A 76 -26.88 -7.82 3.47
C SER A 76 -27.32 -8.79 4.57
N GLU A 77 -28.05 -9.84 4.21
CA GLU A 77 -28.50 -10.86 5.16
C GLU A 77 -27.34 -11.70 5.70
N SER A 78 -26.39 -12.10 4.84
CA SER A 78 -25.17 -12.80 5.27
C SER A 78 -24.24 -11.96 6.15
N LEU A 79 -24.21 -10.63 5.96
CA LEU A 79 -23.54 -9.69 6.86
C LEU A 79 -24.15 -9.69 8.25
N ALA A 80 -25.48 -9.60 8.34
CA ALA A 80 -26.21 -9.60 9.59
C ALA A 80 -26.00 -10.92 10.37
N ARG A 81 -26.11 -12.08 9.71
CA ARG A 81 -25.89 -13.39 10.35
C ARG A 81 -24.47 -13.57 10.90
N ARG A 82 -23.43 -13.15 10.17
CA ARG A 82 -22.05 -13.20 10.68
C ARG A 82 -21.85 -12.29 11.88
N ALA A 83 -22.40 -11.09 11.84
CA ALA A 83 -22.25 -10.16 12.94
C ALA A 83 -22.92 -10.66 14.21
N GLN A 84 -24.10 -11.29 14.09
CA GLN A 84 -24.74 -11.99 15.18
C GLN A 84 -23.84 -13.13 15.71
N ALA A 85 -23.21 -13.91 14.84
CA ALA A 85 -22.26 -14.95 15.26
C ALA A 85 -21.02 -14.38 15.97
N THR A 86 -20.44 -13.28 15.46
CA THR A 86 -19.33 -12.59 16.12
C THR A 86 -19.74 -12.02 17.48
N MET A 87 -20.96 -11.49 17.60
CA MET A 87 -21.53 -10.99 18.86
C MET A 87 -21.86 -12.11 19.85
N GLN A 88 -21.84 -13.37 19.46
CA GLN A 88 -22.02 -14.51 20.36
C GLN A 88 -20.69 -15.13 20.78
N ASP A 89 -19.57 -14.70 20.18
CA ASP A 89 -18.23 -15.24 20.47
C ASP A 89 -17.69 -14.68 21.81
N PRO A 90 -17.43 -15.54 22.82
CA PRO A 90 -16.87 -15.09 24.09
C PRO A 90 -15.46 -14.51 23.96
N VAL A 91 -14.67 -14.94 22.97
CA VAL A 91 -13.34 -14.38 22.68
C VAL A 91 -13.48 -12.95 22.16
N PHE A 92 -14.45 -12.71 21.28
CA PHE A 92 -14.77 -11.38 20.78
C PHE A 92 -15.14 -10.41 21.92
N HIS A 93 -16.01 -10.83 22.85
CA HIS A 93 -16.38 -10.00 24.00
C HIS A 93 -15.18 -9.66 24.88
N LYS A 94 -14.37 -10.68 25.26
CA LYS A 94 -13.16 -10.45 26.07
C LYS A 94 -12.22 -9.47 25.39
N MET A 95 -11.92 -9.68 24.10
CA MET A 95 -11.02 -8.79 23.35
C MET A 95 -11.58 -7.39 23.19
N LYS A 96 -12.88 -7.24 22.93
CA LYS A 96 -13.54 -5.93 22.84
C LYS A 96 -13.46 -5.17 24.17
N THR A 97 -13.64 -5.85 25.30
CA THR A 97 -13.50 -5.23 26.64
C THR A 97 -12.07 -4.78 26.88
N HIS A 98 -11.08 -5.64 26.64
CA HIS A 98 -9.66 -5.27 26.77
C HIS A 98 -9.26 -4.13 25.83
N PHE A 99 -9.76 -4.15 24.58
CA PHE A 99 -9.49 -3.10 23.59
C PHE A 99 -10.09 -1.77 24.04
N THR A 100 -11.35 -1.76 24.46
CA THR A 100 -12.02 -0.54 24.93
C THR A 100 -11.31 0.05 26.16
N ALA A 101 -10.84 -0.79 27.09
CA ALA A 101 -10.07 -0.33 28.24
C ALA A 101 -8.71 0.28 27.84
N ASP A 102 -7.98 -0.35 26.92
CA ASP A 102 -6.69 0.16 26.44
C ASP A 102 -6.86 1.51 25.70
N PHE A 103 -8.00 1.78 25.05
CA PHE A 103 -8.28 3.03 24.32
C PHE A 103 -9.20 4.01 25.08
N ASP A 104 -9.21 3.94 26.41
CA ASP A 104 -9.87 4.95 27.24
C ASP A 104 -9.04 6.25 27.28
N PHE A 105 -9.62 7.32 26.72
CA PHE A 105 -9.00 8.65 26.64
C PHE A 105 -9.29 9.54 27.87
N THR A 106 -10.03 9.05 28.85
CA THR A 106 -10.25 9.77 30.12
C THR A 106 -9.04 9.67 31.07
N GLN A 107 -8.16 8.69 30.85
CA GLN A 107 -6.97 8.46 31.66
C GLN A 107 -5.91 9.55 31.48
N PRO A 108 -5.17 9.92 32.54
CA PRO A 108 -4.06 10.87 32.44
C PRO A 108 -2.98 10.33 31.48
N ASN A 109 -2.40 11.22 30.66
CA ASN A 109 -1.46 10.89 29.57
C ASN A 109 -2.03 10.11 28.36
N ALA A 110 -3.34 9.83 28.28
CA ALA A 110 -3.90 9.12 27.13
C ALA A 110 -3.85 9.92 25.81
N MET A 111 -3.79 11.25 25.91
CA MET A 111 -3.66 12.16 24.76
C MET A 111 -2.22 12.30 24.23
N LYS A 112 -1.23 11.67 24.87
CA LYS A 112 0.16 11.66 24.37
C LYS A 112 0.25 10.73 23.15
N LEU A 113 0.81 11.24 22.06
CA LEU A 113 0.91 10.49 20.79
C LEU A 113 1.74 9.21 20.93
N GLN A 114 2.83 9.25 21.72
CA GLN A 114 3.70 8.09 21.94
C GLN A 114 2.98 6.93 22.63
N ASN A 115 2.13 7.22 23.63
CA ASN A 115 1.33 6.22 24.33
C ASN A 115 0.33 5.55 23.36
N LEU A 116 -0.28 6.34 22.48
CA LEU A 116 -1.18 5.82 21.45
C LEU A 116 -0.44 4.91 20.46
N ILE A 117 0.74 5.31 19.97
CA ILE A 117 1.57 4.50 19.07
C ILE A 117 1.91 3.15 19.72
N GLN A 118 2.33 3.15 20.98
CA GLN A 118 2.65 1.91 21.72
C GLN A 118 1.43 0.98 21.85
N LYS A 119 0.26 1.53 22.19
CA LYS A 119 -0.99 0.77 22.27
C LYS A 119 -1.38 0.17 20.91
N LEU A 120 -1.30 0.97 19.83
CA LEU A 120 -1.57 0.50 18.47
C LEU A 120 -0.60 -0.64 18.06
N ARG A 121 0.70 -0.50 18.33
CA ARG A 121 1.71 -1.54 18.04
C ARG A 121 1.41 -2.85 18.78
N LYS A 122 1.09 -2.77 20.08
CA LYS A 122 0.70 -3.94 20.90
C LYS A 122 -0.48 -4.68 20.25
N TRP A 123 -1.54 -3.96 19.89
CA TRP A 123 -2.75 -4.56 19.31
C TRP A 123 -2.54 -5.10 17.90
N VAL A 124 -1.72 -4.45 17.07
CA VAL A 124 -1.30 -5.00 15.77
C VAL A 124 -0.62 -6.36 15.96
N LYS A 125 0.35 -6.47 16.88
CA LYS A 125 1.07 -7.73 17.17
C LYS A 125 0.12 -8.84 17.65
N ILE A 126 -0.85 -8.51 18.51
CA ILE A 126 -1.86 -9.48 19.01
C ILE A 126 -2.75 -9.99 17.87
N LEU A 127 -3.26 -9.09 17.03
CA LEU A 127 -4.17 -9.46 15.94
C LEU A 127 -3.47 -10.22 14.81
N GLU A 128 -2.23 -9.85 14.47
CA GLU A 128 -1.39 -10.58 13.50
C GLU A 128 -1.16 -12.05 13.88
N ALA A 129 -1.06 -12.36 15.17
CA ALA A 129 -0.92 -13.74 15.63
C ALA A 129 -2.22 -14.56 15.45
N LYS A 130 -3.39 -13.90 15.46
CA LYS A 130 -4.71 -14.55 15.41
C LYS A 130 -5.25 -14.75 13.99
N THR A 131 -4.73 -14.04 12.98
CA THR A 131 -5.20 -14.11 11.58
C THR A 131 -4.72 -15.35 10.80
N LYS A 132 -3.91 -16.24 11.39
CA LYS A 132 -3.33 -17.41 10.70
C LYS A 132 -4.26 -18.64 10.57
N VAL A 133 -5.53 -18.56 10.97
CA VAL A 133 -6.46 -19.72 11.00
C VAL A 133 -7.41 -19.71 9.80
N LEU A 134 -7.46 -20.82 9.06
CA LEU A 134 -8.14 -20.96 7.76
C LEU A 134 -9.52 -21.63 7.85
N PRO A 135 -10.53 -21.12 7.13
CA PRO A 135 -11.64 -21.92 6.63
C PRO A 135 -11.29 -22.55 5.26
N LYS A 136 -11.73 -23.80 5.02
CA LYS A 136 -11.57 -24.51 3.75
C LYS A 136 -12.68 -24.14 2.76
N PHE A 137 -12.36 -24.31 1.46
CA PHE A 137 -13.23 -24.79 0.36
C PHE A 137 -13.59 -23.85 -0.81
N LEU A 138 -13.37 -24.39 -2.03
CA LEU A 138 -14.07 -24.15 -3.30
C LEU A 138 -13.85 -25.42 -4.17
N SER A 139 -14.85 -26.27 -4.42
CA SER A 139 -14.61 -27.51 -5.21
C SER A 139 -15.49 -27.75 -6.43
N ASN A 140 -16.45 -26.89 -6.78
CA ASN A 140 -17.49 -27.27 -7.74
C ASN A 140 -17.51 -26.48 -9.07
N PHE A 141 -16.34 -26.08 -9.61
CA PHE A 141 -16.26 -25.47 -10.95
C PHE A 141 -15.55 -26.41 -11.95
N SER A 142 -16.13 -26.58 -13.14
CA SER A 142 -15.59 -27.38 -14.24
C SER A 142 -15.77 -26.65 -15.57
N LEU A 143 -14.88 -26.90 -16.54
CA LEU A 143 -14.97 -26.42 -17.94
C LEU A 143 -16.30 -26.74 -18.61
N LYS A 144 -16.97 -27.83 -18.21
CA LYS A 144 -18.27 -28.22 -18.76
C LYS A 144 -19.37 -27.20 -18.46
N THR A 145 -19.16 -26.31 -17.47
CA THR A 145 -20.15 -25.32 -17.04
C THR A 145 -20.08 -24.04 -17.87
N ALA A 146 -18.88 -23.56 -18.22
CA ALA A 146 -18.68 -22.37 -19.05
C ALA A 146 -17.23 -22.27 -19.54
N GLU A 147 -17.03 -21.83 -20.79
CA GLU A 147 -15.72 -21.44 -21.31
C GLU A 147 -15.39 -20.02 -20.86
N VAL A 148 -14.66 -19.89 -19.75
CA VAL A 148 -14.27 -18.59 -19.17
C VAL A 148 -12.77 -18.39 -19.32
N GLU A 149 -12.38 -17.24 -19.86
CA GLU A 149 -10.96 -16.85 -19.94
C GLU A 149 -10.39 -16.46 -18.58
N LEU A 150 -9.06 -16.60 -18.44
CA LEU A 150 -8.37 -16.26 -17.21
C LEU A 150 -8.47 -14.75 -16.94
N PRO A 151 -8.70 -14.30 -15.69
CA PRO A 151 -8.84 -12.89 -15.39
C PRO A 151 -7.62 -12.08 -15.84
N GLY A 152 -7.85 -11.09 -16.71
CA GLY A 152 -6.86 -10.12 -17.14
C GLY A 152 -6.12 -10.48 -18.43
N GLU A 153 -6.54 -11.53 -19.14
CA GLU A 153 -5.97 -11.89 -20.46
C GLU A 153 -6.07 -10.75 -21.48
N PHE A 154 -7.17 -9.98 -21.48
CA PHE A 154 -7.37 -8.83 -22.37
C PHE A 154 -6.55 -7.58 -22.01
N LEU A 155 -5.86 -7.56 -20.87
CA LEU A 155 -5.00 -6.43 -20.49
C LEU A 155 -3.71 -6.39 -21.31
N LEU A 156 -3.39 -7.47 -22.02
CA LEU A 156 -2.21 -7.60 -22.85
C LEU A 156 -2.64 -7.67 -24.32
N PRO A 157 -2.01 -6.92 -25.23
CA PRO A 157 -2.26 -7.03 -26.66
C PRO A 157 -1.69 -8.36 -27.16
N LYS A 158 -2.46 -9.45 -27.06
CA LYS A 158 -2.14 -10.78 -27.56
C LYS A 158 -3.18 -11.21 -28.60
N HIS A 159 -2.78 -12.09 -29.51
CA HIS A 159 -3.73 -12.68 -30.46
C HIS A 159 -4.70 -13.61 -29.73
N THR A 160 -5.97 -13.56 -30.11
CA THR A 160 -7.10 -14.24 -29.46
C THR A 160 -6.95 -15.75 -29.31
N HIS A 161 -6.24 -16.41 -30.23
CA HIS A 161 -6.05 -17.86 -30.23
C HIS A 161 -5.15 -18.38 -29.09
N TYR A 162 -4.43 -17.50 -28.38
CA TYR A 162 -3.51 -17.88 -27.31
C TYR A 162 -4.02 -17.56 -25.90
N HIS A 163 -5.30 -17.22 -25.75
CA HIS A 163 -5.88 -16.91 -24.45
C HIS A 163 -6.03 -18.15 -23.58
N VAL A 164 -5.54 -18.05 -22.35
CA VAL A 164 -5.65 -19.12 -21.36
C VAL A 164 -7.06 -19.11 -20.77
N ARG A 165 -7.80 -20.20 -20.98
CA ARG A 165 -9.11 -20.48 -20.34
C ARG A 165 -8.96 -21.19 -18.99
N ILE A 166 -9.90 -20.94 -18.08
CA ILE A 166 -9.98 -21.54 -16.75
C ILE A 166 -10.41 -23.00 -16.87
N ALA A 167 -9.54 -23.93 -16.47
CA ALA A 167 -9.86 -25.35 -16.40
C ALA A 167 -10.67 -25.70 -15.14
N ARG A 168 -10.18 -25.23 -13.98
CA ARG A 168 -10.82 -25.40 -12.68
C ARG A 168 -10.22 -24.44 -11.65
N PHE A 169 -10.99 -24.16 -10.61
CA PHE A 169 -10.45 -23.58 -9.38
C PHE A 169 -9.88 -24.70 -8.51
N MET A 170 -8.70 -24.49 -7.96
CA MET A 170 -8.09 -25.46 -7.04
C MET A 170 -8.79 -25.35 -5.67
N PRO A 171 -8.99 -26.47 -4.95
CA PRO A 171 -9.71 -26.49 -3.67
C PRO A 171 -8.89 -25.95 -2.48
N ARG A 172 -7.82 -25.20 -2.76
CA ARG A 172 -6.90 -24.63 -1.76
C ARG A 172 -6.97 -23.11 -1.83
N VAL A 173 -7.07 -22.49 -0.67
CA VAL A 173 -6.96 -21.04 -0.48
C VAL A 173 -5.98 -20.81 0.66
N ASP A 174 -4.99 -19.97 0.43
CA ASP A 174 -4.05 -19.56 1.47
C ASP A 174 -4.40 -18.13 1.93
N ILE A 175 -4.26 -17.82 3.22
CA ILE A 175 -4.32 -16.44 3.72
C ILE A 175 -2.89 -15.92 3.74
N VAL A 176 -2.65 -14.83 3.01
CA VAL A 176 -1.34 -14.21 2.88
C VAL A 176 -1.40 -12.74 3.28
N GLN A 177 -0.33 -12.28 3.93
CA GLN A 177 -0.18 -10.87 4.27
C GLN A 177 0.54 -10.17 3.12
N LYS A 178 -0.20 -9.46 2.26
CA LYS A 178 0.36 -8.67 1.14
C LYS A 178 -0.41 -7.37 1.01
N HIS A 179 0.23 -6.35 0.45
CA HIS A 179 -0.38 -5.03 0.24
C HIS A 179 -0.94 -4.40 1.54
N ASN A 180 -0.25 -4.59 2.66
CA ASN A 180 -0.66 -4.17 4.01
C ASN A 180 -2.01 -4.75 4.52
N THR A 181 -2.59 -5.70 3.79
CA THR A 181 -3.88 -6.33 4.12
C THR A 181 -3.76 -7.85 4.18
N SER A 182 -4.67 -8.49 4.91
CA SER A 182 -4.75 -9.96 4.94
C SER A 182 -5.62 -10.37 3.77
N THR A 183 -5.00 -10.96 2.75
CA THR A 183 -5.66 -11.28 1.49
C THR A 183 -5.72 -12.78 1.31
N ARG A 184 -6.71 -13.23 0.54
CA ARG A 184 -6.89 -14.65 0.24
C ARG A 184 -6.30 -14.94 -1.12
N ARG A 185 -5.35 -15.86 -1.18
CA ARG A 185 -4.75 -16.35 -2.41
C ARG A 185 -5.55 -17.53 -2.94
N LEU A 186 -6.20 -17.31 -4.07
CA LEU A 186 -6.84 -18.30 -4.91
C LEU A 186 -5.86 -18.92 -5.88
N TYR A 187 -6.10 -20.16 -6.29
CA TYR A 187 -5.33 -20.81 -7.35
C TYR A 187 -6.26 -21.25 -8.46
N ILE A 188 -6.02 -20.75 -9.67
CA ILE A 188 -6.79 -21.07 -10.87
C ILE A 188 -5.91 -21.92 -11.78
N ARG A 189 -6.38 -23.11 -12.16
CA ARG A 189 -5.68 -23.94 -13.14
C ARG A 189 -6.17 -23.57 -14.54
N GLY A 190 -5.24 -23.22 -15.43
CA GLY A 190 -5.53 -23.00 -16.84
C GLY A 190 -5.67 -24.32 -17.61
N HIS A 191 -6.32 -24.29 -18.77
CA HIS A 191 -6.41 -25.46 -19.66
C HIS A 191 -5.05 -25.94 -20.17
N ASN A 192 -4.04 -25.05 -20.19
CA ASN A 192 -2.64 -25.37 -20.46
C ASN A 192 -1.93 -26.12 -19.31
N GLY A 193 -2.64 -26.43 -18.23
CA GLY A 193 -2.10 -27.15 -17.07
C GLY A 193 -1.39 -26.27 -16.03
N LYS A 194 -1.05 -25.02 -16.34
CA LYS A 194 -0.39 -24.10 -15.40
C LYS A 194 -1.35 -23.63 -14.31
N ILE A 195 -0.79 -23.33 -13.14
CA ILE A 195 -1.52 -22.80 -11.99
C ILE A 195 -1.21 -21.31 -11.87
N TYR A 196 -2.27 -20.50 -11.81
CA TYR A 196 -2.21 -19.04 -11.72
C TYR A 196 -2.76 -18.61 -10.35
N PRO A 197 -1.90 -18.12 -9.45
CA PRO A 197 -2.35 -17.61 -8.17
C PRO A 197 -2.87 -16.16 -8.30
N TYR A 198 -4.00 -15.89 -7.65
CA TYR A 198 -4.62 -14.57 -7.60
C TYR A 198 -4.93 -14.20 -6.15
N LEU A 199 -4.58 -12.98 -5.75
CA LEU A 199 -5.03 -12.37 -4.50
C LEU A 199 -6.43 -11.80 -4.68
N VAL A 200 -7.31 -12.09 -3.72
CA VAL A 200 -8.60 -11.40 -3.59
C VAL A 200 -8.42 -10.25 -2.62
N ILE A 201 -8.59 -9.02 -3.13
CA ILE A 201 -8.50 -7.80 -2.34
C ILE A 201 -9.87 -7.15 -2.27
N ASN A 202 -10.29 -6.79 -1.05
CA ASN A 202 -11.50 -6.01 -0.84
C ASN A 202 -11.13 -4.52 -0.82
N ASP A 203 -11.52 -3.78 -1.84
CA ASP A 203 -11.21 -2.35 -1.94
C ASP A 203 -12.19 -1.56 -1.08
N THR A 204 -11.65 -0.76 -0.15
CA THR A 204 -12.45 0.14 0.69
C THR A 204 -12.71 1.51 0.08
N GLY A 205 -12.18 1.78 -1.13
CA GLY A 205 -12.31 3.07 -1.81
C GLY A 205 -12.25 2.97 -3.32
N LEU A 206 -13.39 3.21 -3.98
CA LEU A 206 -13.59 3.10 -5.43
C LEU A 206 -12.64 3.98 -6.27
N GLY A 207 -12.28 5.16 -5.76
CA GLY A 207 -11.45 6.13 -6.50
C GLY A 207 -9.99 5.73 -6.61
N ASP A 208 -9.44 5.09 -5.58
CA ASP A 208 -8.02 4.74 -5.55
C ASP A 208 -7.70 3.54 -6.45
N ALA A 209 -8.58 2.54 -6.48
CA ALA A 209 -8.41 1.36 -7.32
C ALA A 209 -8.37 1.70 -8.83
N ARG A 210 -9.28 2.58 -9.28
CA ARG A 210 -9.33 3.03 -10.69
C ARG A 210 -8.07 3.80 -11.10
N ARG A 211 -7.51 4.60 -10.19
CA ARG A 211 -6.27 5.36 -10.43
C ARG A 211 -5.08 4.42 -10.61
N GLU A 212 -4.98 3.41 -9.75
CA GLU A 212 -3.95 2.38 -9.83
C GLU A 212 -4.03 1.63 -11.17
N GLU A 213 -5.24 1.19 -11.58
CA GLU A 213 -5.44 0.49 -12.87
C GLU A 213 -4.96 1.31 -14.08
N ARG A 214 -5.21 2.62 -14.09
CA ARG A 214 -4.76 3.53 -15.17
C ARG A 214 -3.23 3.65 -15.22
N VAL A 215 -2.55 3.69 -14.07
CA VAL A 215 -1.08 3.65 -14.03
C VAL A 215 -0.56 2.33 -14.61
N LEU A 216 -1.14 1.20 -14.21
CA LEU A 216 -0.74 -0.12 -14.74
C LEU A 216 -0.94 -0.19 -16.25
N GLN A 217 -2.03 0.39 -16.78
CA GLN A 217 -2.25 0.47 -18.22
C GLN A 217 -1.17 1.30 -18.93
N LEU A 218 -0.81 2.47 -18.40
CA LEU A 218 0.28 3.30 -18.92
C LEU A 218 1.61 2.52 -18.94
N LEU A 219 1.95 1.82 -17.86
CA LEU A 219 3.18 1.00 -17.80
C LEU A 219 3.17 -0.13 -18.84
N ARG A 220 2.02 -0.77 -19.11
CA ARG A 220 1.89 -1.77 -20.19
C ARG A 220 2.11 -1.15 -21.57
N MET A 221 1.60 0.07 -21.80
CA MET A 221 1.85 0.80 -23.05
C MET A 221 3.34 1.15 -23.20
N LEU A 222 3.99 1.61 -22.13
CA LEU A 222 5.43 1.88 -22.14
C LEU A 222 6.25 0.63 -22.48
N ASN A 223 5.86 -0.54 -21.97
CA ASN A 223 6.50 -1.81 -22.31
C ASN A 223 6.49 -2.12 -23.81
N HIS A 224 5.43 -1.76 -24.52
CA HIS A 224 5.37 -1.91 -25.99
C HIS A 224 6.44 -1.06 -26.69
N TYR A 225 6.64 0.18 -26.23
CA TYR A 225 7.67 1.06 -26.79
C TYR A 225 9.09 0.61 -26.40
N LEU A 226 9.30 0.19 -25.15
CA LEU A 226 10.59 -0.35 -24.67
C LEU A 226 11.00 -1.62 -25.44
N GLY A 227 10.06 -2.47 -25.82
CA GLY A 227 10.34 -3.66 -26.63
C GLY A 227 10.79 -3.36 -28.06
N LYS A 228 10.32 -2.25 -28.64
CA LYS A 228 10.65 -1.83 -30.02
C LYS A 228 12.02 -1.18 -30.15
N GLN A 229 12.51 -0.53 -29.08
CA GLN A 229 13.78 0.19 -29.12
C GLN A 229 14.95 -0.76 -28.86
N LYS A 230 15.98 -0.70 -29.72
CA LYS A 230 17.14 -1.61 -29.71
C LYS A 230 17.83 -1.65 -28.33
N GLU A 231 18.12 -0.47 -27.78
CA GLU A 231 18.92 -0.35 -26.57
C GLU A 231 18.19 -0.83 -25.31
N THR A 232 16.88 -0.58 -25.20
CA THR A 232 16.05 -1.05 -24.09
C THR A 232 15.76 -2.54 -24.21
N SER A 233 15.49 -3.03 -25.43
CA SER A 233 15.26 -4.45 -25.71
C SER A 233 16.51 -5.30 -25.44
N ARG A 234 17.70 -4.86 -25.88
CA ARG A 234 18.98 -5.53 -25.59
C ARG A 234 19.27 -5.66 -24.09
N ARG A 235 18.82 -4.68 -23.29
CA ARG A 235 18.98 -4.66 -21.82
C ARG A 235 17.83 -5.35 -21.08
N PHE A 236 16.83 -5.87 -21.81
CA PHE A 236 15.62 -6.47 -21.25
C PHE A 236 14.87 -5.51 -20.30
N LEU A 237 14.80 -4.22 -20.66
CA LEU A 237 14.06 -3.24 -19.88
C LEU A 237 12.56 -3.42 -20.11
N HIS A 238 11.87 -3.92 -19.09
CA HIS A 238 10.44 -4.18 -19.12
C HIS A 238 9.86 -4.02 -17.71
N PHE A 239 8.86 -3.18 -17.55
CA PHE A 239 8.11 -3.05 -16.29
C PHE A 239 7.38 -4.35 -15.98
N THR A 240 7.56 -4.88 -14.78
CA THR A 240 6.73 -5.97 -14.27
C THR A 240 5.37 -5.41 -13.85
N VAL A 241 4.33 -5.67 -14.64
CA VAL A 241 2.98 -5.15 -14.39
C VAL A 241 2.01 -6.30 -14.11
N PRO A 242 1.50 -6.46 -12.87
CA PRO A 242 0.59 -7.55 -12.54
C PRO A 242 -0.77 -7.35 -13.22
N ARG A 243 -1.49 -8.44 -13.48
CA ARG A 243 -2.89 -8.37 -13.92
C ARG A 243 -3.78 -8.01 -12.74
N VAL A 244 -4.49 -6.89 -12.86
CA VAL A 244 -5.47 -6.43 -11.87
C VAL A 244 -6.81 -6.33 -12.56
N VAL A 245 -7.81 -7.04 -12.03
CA VAL A 245 -9.16 -7.10 -12.58
C VAL A 245 -10.18 -6.89 -11.49
N SER A 246 -10.94 -5.81 -11.60
CA SER A 246 -12.09 -5.54 -10.75
C SER A 246 -13.22 -6.52 -11.06
N VAL A 247 -13.63 -7.33 -10.07
CA VAL A 247 -14.76 -8.27 -10.17
C VAL A 247 -16.06 -7.64 -9.66
N SER A 248 -15.94 -6.71 -8.71
CA SER A 248 -17.04 -5.88 -8.24
C SER A 248 -16.49 -4.52 -7.79
N PRO A 249 -17.34 -3.52 -7.52
CA PRO A 249 -16.88 -2.21 -7.05
C PRO A 249 -16.06 -2.27 -5.74
N GLN A 250 -16.20 -3.35 -4.95
CA GLN A 250 -15.51 -3.52 -3.66
C GLN A 250 -14.53 -4.69 -3.66
N MET A 251 -14.28 -5.34 -4.81
CA MET A 251 -13.46 -6.55 -4.87
C MET A 251 -12.72 -6.66 -6.20
N ARG A 252 -11.40 -6.86 -6.13
CA ARG A 252 -10.53 -7.11 -7.28
C ARG A 252 -9.70 -8.36 -7.11
N LEU A 253 -9.31 -8.94 -8.25
CA LEU A 253 -8.34 -10.01 -8.36
C LEU A 253 -7.01 -9.42 -8.84
N ILE A 254 -5.94 -9.73 -8.12
CA ILE A 254 -4.58 -9.32 -8.48
C ILE A 254 -3.74 -10.57 -8.69
N GLU A 255 -3.06 -10.66 -9.83
CA GLU A 255 -2.08 -11.71 -10.09
C GLU A 255 -0.97 -11.69 -9.05
N ASP A 256 -0.68 -12.85 -8.46
CA ASP A 256 0.35 -13.01 -7.45
C ASP A 256 1.52 -13.82 -7.97
N ASN A 257 2.69 -13.63 -7.35
CA ASN A 257 3.77 -14.62 -7.39
C ASN A 257 3.95 -15.20 -5.97
N PRO A 258 3.79 -16.52 -5.76
CA PRO A 258 4.02 -17.15 -4.47
C PRO A 258 5.41 -16.90 -3.89
N SER A 259 6.42 -16.74 -4.75
CA SER A 259 7.82 -16.46 -4.43
C SER A 259 8.10 -14.96 -4.26
N SER A 260 7.08 -14.09 -4.26
CA SER A 260 7.28 -12.66 -4.04
C SER A 260 7.22 -12.26 -2.58
N LEU A 261 8.22 -11.49 -2.16
CA LEU A 261 8.38 -10.94 -0.82
C LEU A 261 8.57 -9.42 -0.90
N SER A 262 7.96 -8.66 0.00
CA SER A 262 8.22 -7.23 0.05
C SER A 262 9.62 -6.93 0.59
N LEU A 263 10.22 -5.79 0.22
CA LEU A 263 11.47 -5.35 0.84
C LEU A 263 11.31 -5.15 2.36
N LEU A 264 10.11 -4.76 2.82
CA LEU A 264 9.80 -4.70 4.25
C LEU A 264 9.79 -6.08 4.91
N ASP A 265 9.29 -7.12 4.24
CA ASP A 265 9.31 -8.50 4.77
C ASP A 265 10.74 -9.06 4.83
N ILE A 266 11.57 -8.74 3.84
CA ILE A 266 13.00 -9.07 3.85
C ILE A 266 13.66 -8.40 5.06
N TYR A 267 13.45 -7.10 5.23
CA TYR A 267 13.94 -6.36 6.39
C TYR A 267 13.47 -6.95 7.72
N ARG A 268 12.17 -7.28 7.85
CA ARG A 268 11.61 -7.89 9.06
C ARG A 268 12.26 -9.23 9.37
N THR A 269 12.51 -10.05 8.36
CA THR A 269 13.16 -11.36 8.50
C THR A 269 14.59 -11.19 8.99
N GLU A 270 15.36 -10.30 8.36
CA GLU A 270 16.76 -10.04 8.74
C GLU A 270 16.90 -9.41 10.12
N CYS A 271 15.98 -8.52 10.52
CA CYS A 271 15.92 -8.00 11.87
C CYS A 271 15.64 -9.11 12.90
N ALA A 272 14.70 -10.00 12.62
CA ALA A 272 14.38 -11.13 13.49
C ALA A 272 15.58 -12.08 13.65
N ASN A 273 16.31 -12.36 12.56
CA ASN A 273 17.52 -13.18 12.59
C ASN A 273 18.63 -12.59 13.48
N ARG A 274 18.62 -11.27 13.69
CA ARG A 274 19.57 -10.53 14.54
C ARG A 274 19.05 -10.24 15.95
N GLY A 275 17.83 -10.69 16.28
CA GLY A 275 17.20 -10.40 17.57
C GLY A 275 16.80 -8.92 17.75
N VAL A 276 16.68 -8.16 16.66
CA VAL A 276 16.25 -6.76 16.68
C VAL A 276 14.77 -6.68 16.27
N GLU A 277 13.93 -5.99 17.04
CA GLU A 277 12.56 -5.73 16.57
C GLU A 277 12.57 -4.77 15.37
N PHE A 278 11.80 -5.07 14.32
CA PHE A 278 11.82 -4.31 13.05
C PHE A 278 11.47 -2.81 13.22
N ASP A 279 10.64 -2.47 14.22
CA ASP A 279 10.23 -1.11 14.60
C ASP A 279 11.26 -0.38 15.49
N ALA A 280 12.22 -1.11 16.06
CA ALA A 280 13.13 -0.57 17.07
C ALA A 280 13.96 0.63 16.55
N PRO A 281 14.42 0.66 15.28
CA PRO A 281 15.07 1.84 14.71
C PRO A 281 14.21 3.11 14.70
N VAL A 282 12.91 2.98 14.41
CA VAL A 282 11.96 4.11 14.45
C VAL A 282 11.85 4.64 15.87
N TRP A 283 11.75 3.74 16.85
CA TRP A 283 11.71 4.10 18.27
C TRP A 283 13.00 4.80 18.72
N ARG A 284 14.15 4.24 18.36
CA ARG A 284 15.47 4.78 18.70
C ARG A 284 15.65 6.20 18.17
N TYR A 285 15.17 6.47 16.96
CA TYR A 285 15.16 7.82 16.39
C TYR A 285 14.42 8.83 17.29
N TYR A 286 13.18 8.53 17.70
CA TYR A 286 12.39 9.44 18.54
C TYR A 286 12.93 9.56 19.97
N GLU A 287 13.46 8.47 20.53
CA GLU A 287 14.12 8.47 21.84
C GLU A 287 15.33 9.42 21.85
N ARG A 288 16.21 9.32 20.84
CA ARG A 288 17.39 10.20 20.74
C ARG A 288 17.00 11.66 20.54
N LEU A 289 15.99 11.94 19.72
CA LEU A 289 15.46 13.28 19.55
C LEU A 289 14.90 13.86 20.87
N ALA A 290 14.10 13.08 21.59
CA ALA A 290 13.56 13.50 22.88
C ALA A 290 14.67 13.78 23.91
N ALA A 291 15.73 12.96 23.93
CA ALA A 291 16.87 13.16 24.82
C ALA A 291 17.66 14.45 24.51
N VAL A 292 17.83 14.80 23.23
CA VAL A 292 18.46 16.07 22.82
C VAL A 292 17.61 17.27 23.21
N GLN A 293 16.30 17.18 22.98
CA GLN A 293 15.33 18.22 23.34
C GLN A 293 15.22 18.44 24.85
N ALA A 294 15.29 17.37 25.65
CA ALA A 294 15.29 17.44 27.10
C ALA A 294 16.52 18.20 27.66
N ARG A 295 17.63 18.25 26.91
CA ARG A 295 18.82 19.05 27.24
C ARG A 295 18.71 20.51 26.78
N GLY A 296 17.53 20.94 26.30
CA GLY A 296 17.31 22.30 25.78
C GLY A 296 17.89 22.55 24.38
N SER A 297 18.44 21.53 23.72
CA SER A 297 19.02 21.64 22.39
C SER A 297 17.99 21.36 21.29
N GLN A 298 18.00 22.16 20.22
CA GLN A 298 17.22 21.86 19.03
C GLN A 298 17.86 20.71 18.22
N ALA A 299 17.03 19.94 17.53
CA ALA A 299 17.49 18.86 16.66
C ALA A 299 18.17 19.45 15.40
N SER A 300 19.47 19.71 15.49
CA SER A 300 20.27 20.19 14.37
C SER A 300 20.39 19.11 13.28
N HIS A 301 20.78 19.53 12.07
CA HIS A 301 21.01 18.60 10.96
C HIS A 301 22.11 17.57 11.27
N GLN A 302 23.13 17.98 12.02
CA GLN A 302 24.19 17.10 12.50
C GLN A 302 23.64 16.00 13.43
N VAL A 303 22.75 16.37 14.37
CA VAL A 303 22.11 15.40 15.27
C VAL A 303 21.33 14.35 14.48
N LEU A 304 20.55 14.76 13.47
CA LEU A 304 19.79 13.81 12.64
C LEU A 304 20.72 12.85 11.88
N ARG A 305 21.84 13.37 11.34
CA ARG A 305 22.84 12.56 10.65
C ARG A 305 23.50 11.55 11.59
N ASP A 306 23.79 11.96 12.82
CA ASP A 306 24.38 11.10 13.84
C ASP A 306 23.41 10.00 14.27
N ILE A 307 22.12 10.32 14.43
CA ILE A 307 21.08 9.31 14.71
C ILE A 307 20.99 8.29 13.57
N LEU A 308 20.97 8.72 12.31
CA LEU A 308 20.92 7.80 11.16
C LEU A 308 22.15 6.88 11.13
N ARG A 309 23.34 7.43 11.37
CA ARG A 309 24.60 6.65 11.44
C ARG A 309 24.60 5.67 12.60
N GLU A 310 24.13 6.09 13.77
CA GLU A 310 23.99 5.25 14.96
C GLU A 310 23.08 4.04 14.66
N VAL A 311 21.90 4.30 14.07
CA VAL A 311 20.95 3.25 13.68
C VAL A 311 21.57 2.29 12.65
N GLN A 312 22.27 2.80 11.64
CA GLN A 312 22.91 1.95 10.63
C GLN A 312 24.07 1.11 11.19
N ALA A 313 24.80 1.64 12.17
CA ALA A 313 25.92 0.94 12.79
C ALA A 313 25.46 -0.13 13.79
N THR A 314 24.38 0.12 14.54
CA THR A 314 23.98 -0.72 15.68
C THR A 314 22.81 -1.65 15.38
N MET A 315 21.87 -1.26 14.50
CA MET A 315 20.60 -1.97 14.32
C MET A 315 20.41 -2.49 12.89
N VAL A 316 20.72 -1.68 11.88
CA VAL A 316 20.45 -2.02 10.46
C VAL A 316 21.66 -1.75 9.57
N PRO A 317 22.56 -2.72 9.40
CA PRO A 317 23.72 -2.55 8.52
C PRO A 317 23.33 -2.38 7.05
N LYS A 318 24.07 -1.52 6.33
CA LYS A 318 23.86 -1.23 4.90
C LYS A 318 23.93 -2.46 3.98
N GLY A 319 24.56 -3.54 4.44
CA GLY A 319 24.69 -4.80 3.72
C GLY A 319 23.50 -5.74 3.83
N MET A 320 22.47 -5.41 4.61
CA MET A 320 21.41 -6.36 5.01
C MET A 320 20.70 -7.02 3.81
N VAL A 321 20.25 -6.25 2.82
CA VAL A 321 19.58 -6.81 1.63
C VAL A 321 20.56 -7.65 0.79
N ARG A 322 21.84 -7.27 0.75
CA ARG A 322 22.88 -8.03 0.05
C ARG A 322 23.16 -9.36 0.75
N GLU A 323 23.23 -9.36 2.08
CA GLU A 323 23.45 -10.56 2.90
C GLU A 323 22.28 -11.52 2.78
N TRP A 324 21.05 -11.01 2.84
CA TRP A 324 19.84 -11.79 2.55
C TRP A 324 19.88 -12.41 1.15
N ALA A 325 20.25 -11.63 0.12
CA ALA A 325 20.33 -12.12 -1.25
C ALA A 325 21.43 -13.20 -1.40
N ALA A 326 22.58 -13.03 -0.75
CA ALA A 326 23.64 -14.03 -0.76
C ALA A 326 23.22 -15.34 -0.06
N ALA A 327 22.44 -15.25 1.02
CA ALA A 327 21.89 -16.42 1.71
C ALA A 327 20.77 -17.11 0.89
N THR A 328 19.96 -16.33 0.17
CA THR A 328 18.84 -16.83 -0.65
C THR A 328 19.34 -17.51 -1.93
N PHE A 329 20.41 -16.99 -2.53
CA PHE A 329 20.98 -17.47 -3.79
C PHE A 329 22.40 -17.99 -3.58
N PRO A 330 22.58 -19.25 -3.14
CA PRO A 330 23.90 -19.79 -2.83
C PRO A 330 24.80 -19.95 -4.06
N ALA A 331 24.20 -20.18 -5.24
CA ALA A 331 24.95 -20.29 -6.48
C ALA A 331 25.37 -18.89 -7.00
N PRO A 332 26.66 -18.66 -7.32
CA PRO A 332 27.13 -17.36 -7.82
C PRO A 332 26.40 -16.87 -9.08
N THR A 333 26.04 -17.79 -9.98
CA THR A 333 25.29 -17.50 -11.21
C THR A 333 23.89 -16.99 -10.91
N ASP A 334 23.19 -17.62 -9.97
CA ASP A 334 21.83 -17.24 -9.57
C ASP A 334 21.84 -15.90 -8.87
N TYR A 335 22.77 -15.69 -7.93
CA TYR A 335 22.95 -14.41 -7.25
C TYR A 335 23.26 -13.28 -8.24
N TRP A 336 24.17 -13.51 -9.20
CA TRP A 336 24.51 -12.51 -10.21
C TRP A 336 23.30 -12.17 -11.10
N THR A 337 22.56 -13.19 -11.54
CA THR A 337 21.37 -13.03 -12.39
C THR A 337 20.27 -12.27 -11.66
N PHE A 338 19.99 -12.68 -10.41
CA PHE A 338 19.07 -11.98 -9.52
C PHE A 338 19.45 -10.51 -9.35
N ARG A 339 20.71 -10.24 -8.98
CA ARG A 339 21.21 -8.88 -8.77
C ARG A 339 21.07 -8.02 -10.02
N LYS A 340 21.40 -8.57 -11.19
CA LYS A 340 21.26 -7.89 -12.48
C LYS A 340 19.80 -7.53 -12.75
N MET A 341 18.88 -8.49 -12.62
CA MET A 341 17.46 -8.25 -12.88
C MET A 341 16.87 -7.24 -11.89
N LEU A 342 17.13 -7.42 -10.59
CA LEU A 342 16.64 -6.51 -9.55
C LEU A 342 17.11 -5.08 -9.79
N THR A 343 18.38 -4.90 -10.18
CA THR A 343 18.95 -3.58 -10.47
C THR A 343 18.24 -2.90 -11.65
N LEU A 344 17.98 -3.64 -12.74
CA LEU A 344 17.25 -3.11 -13.90
C LEU A 344 15.81 -2.74 -13.56
N GLN A 345 15.13 -3.58 -12.79
CA GLN A 345 13.75 -3.35 -12.38
C GLN A 345 13.62 -2.17 -11.40
N LEU A 346 14.54 -2.06 -10.44
CA LEU A 346 14.59 -0.92 -9.52
C LEU A 346 14.88 0.39 -10.27
N ALA A 347 15.81 0.38 -11.23
CA ALA A 347 16.09 1.55 -12.06
C ALA A 347 14.85 1.99 -12.85
N LEU A 348 14.08 1.04 -13.42
CA LEU A 348 12.82 1.35 -14.10
C LEU A 348 11.76 1.90 -13.14
N ALA A 349 11.60 1.31 -11.95
CA ALA A 349 10.65 1.77 -10.95
C ALA A 349 10.97 3.20 -10.49
N SER A 350 12.24 3.50 -10.18
CA SER A 350 12.69 4.85 -9.81
C SER A 350 12.57 5.85 -10.97
N PHE A 351 12.84 5.42 -12.20
CA PHE A 351 12.63 6.24 -13.39
C PHE A 351 11.14 6.62 -13.54
N ALA A 352 10.23 5.66 -13.42
CA ALA A 352 8.80 5.90 -13.50
C ALA A 352 8.31 6.82 -12.36
N GLU A 353 8.76 6.57 -11.12
CA GLU A 353 8.46 7.42 -9.96
C GLU A 353 8.85 8.87 -10.21
N TYR A 354 10.09 9.12 -10.65
CA TYR A 354 10.60 10.46 -10.90
C TYR A 354 9.91 11.15 -12.09
N VAL A 355 9.84 10.48 -13.24
CA VAL A 355 9.33 11.08 -14.48
C VAL A 355 7.85 11.36 -14.39
N LEU A 356 7.07 10.38 -13.91
CA LEU A 356 5.61 10.48 -13.87
C LEU A 356 5.10 11.13 -12.57
N TYR A 357 6.01 11.42 -11.63
CA TYR A 357 5.68 11.99 -10.32
C TYR A 357 4.66 11.11 -9.58
N LEU A 358 5.01 9.83 -9.49
CA LEU A 358 4.20 8.84 -8.78
C LEU A 358 4.41 9.00 -7.27
N THR A 359 3.53 8.36 -6.51
CA THR A 359 3.68 8.20 -5.07
C THR A 359 5.03 7.62 -4.73
N ARG A 360 5.62 8.16 -3.66
CA ARG A 360 6.89 7.70 -3.11
C ARG A 360 6.90 6.18 -2.96
N LEU A 361 7.94 5.53 -3.47
CA LEU A 361 8.17 4.11 -3.25
C LEU A 361 8.55 3.85 -1.79
N ASN A 362 7.79 2.99 -1.12
CA ASN A 362 8.11 2.50 0.21
C ASN A 362 8.51 1.01 0.17
N PRO A 363 9.32 0.52 1.12
CA PRO A 363 9.71 -0.89 1.18
C PRO A 363 8.56 -1.90 1.20
N ASP A 364 7.39 -1.54 1.75
CA ASP A 364 6.19 -2.40 1.79
C ASP A 364 5.48 -2.53 0.44
N MET A 365 5.76 -1.62 -0.49
CA MET A 365 5.16 -1.60 -1.83
C MET A 365 5.97 -2.39 -2.86
N MET A 366 7.26 -2.63 -2.58
CA MET A 366 8.22 -3.22 -3.51
C MET A 366 8.34 -4.73 -3.27
N TYR A 367 7.76 -5.54 -4.15
CA TYR A 367 7.76 -7.01 -4.07
C TYR A 367 8.79 -7.61 -5.00
N VAL A 368 9.82 -8.22 -4.43
CA VAL A 368 10.88 -8.91 -5.15
C VAL A 368 10.46 -10.36 -5.37
N HIS A 369 10.47 -10.80 -6.62
CA HIS A 369 10.20 -12.18 -7.01
C HIS A 369 11.50 -13.00 -6.86
N GLN A 370 11.57 -13.89 -5.86
CA GLN A 370 12.79 -14.66 -5.58
C GLN A 370 13.18 -15.60 -6.74
N ASP A 371 12.21 -16.08 -7.51
CA ASP A 371 12.44 -17.01 -8.63
C ASP A 371 13.06 -16.36 -9.88
N SER A 372 12.91 -15.04 -10.04
CA SER A 372 13.20 -14.35 -11.31
C SER A 372 13.97 -13.05 -11.14
N GLY A 373 14.04 -12.49 -9.93
CA GLY A 373 14.60 -11.16 -9.67
C GLY A 373 13.74 -10.01 -10.18
N LEU A 374 12.53 -10.29 -10.67
CA LEU A 374 11.58 -9.25 -11.08
C LEU A 374 11.08 -8.45 -9.86
N LEU A 375 10.79 -7.16 -10.06
CA LEU A 375 10.25 -6.28 -9.03
C LEU A 375 8.84 -5.86 -9.41
N ASN A 376 7.86 -6.20 -8.59
CA ASN A 376 6.50 -5.73 -8.72
C ASN A 376 6.22 -4.62 -7.71
N VAL A 377 5.70 -3.48 -8.17
CA VAL A 377 5.26 -2.39 -7.27
C VAL A 377 3.74 -2.52 -7.05
N ALA A 378 3.36 -2.76 -5.81
CA ALA A 378 2.00 -3.05 -5.38
C ALA A 378 0.96 -2.00 -5.80
N TYR A 379 1.28 -0.73 -5.61
CA TYR A 379 0.41 0.37 -5.98
C TYR A 379 1.26 1.60 -6.31
N PHE A 380 1.04 2.14 -7.50
CA PHE A 380 1.44 3.48 -7.85
C PHE A 380 0.19 4.35 -7.93
N LYS A 381 0.26 5.54 -7.34
CA LYS A 381 -0.73 6.59 -7.57
C LYS A 381 0.00 7.82 -8.07
N PHE A 382 -0.67 8.66 -8.83
CA PHE A 382 -0.11 9.97 -9.14
C PHE A 382 -0.21 10.87 -7.92
N ASP A 383 0.87 11.56 -7.56
CA ASP A 383 0.77 12.55 -6.50
C ASP A 383 -0.05 13.76 -7.01
N ILE A 384 -1.18 14.00 -6.34
CA ILE A 384 -2.32 14.82 -6.81
C ILE A 384 -1.97 16.31 -6.91
N GLN A 385 -0.86 16.74 -6.31
CA GLN A 385 -0.56 18.17 -6.16
C GLN A 385 -0.02 18.86 -7.41
N SER A 386 0.45 18.16 -8.45
CA SER A 386 1.10 18.89 -9.57
C SER A 386 0.85 18.38 -10.99
N ILE A 387 0.75 17.07 -11.25
CA ILE A 387 0.97 16.58 -12.63
C ILE A 387 -0.18 15.73 -13.20
N LEU A 388 -1.21 15.39 -12.43
CA LEU A 388 -2.25 14.48 -12.94
C LEU A 388 -3.69 14.74 -12.56
N ARG A 389 -4.01 16.01 -12.28
CA ARG A 389 -5.38 16.48 -12.53
C ARG A 389 -5.72 16.46 -14.03
N THR A 390 -4.86 15.95 -14.89
CA THR A 390 -4.72 16.51 -16.21
C THR A 390 -4.78 15.46 -17.30
N ILE A 391 -4.27 14.27 -17.04
CA ILE A 391 -4.38 13.18 -18.00
C ILE A 391 -5.82 12.62 -18.03
N LEU A 392 -6.69 12.96 -17.07
CA LEU A 392 -8.00 12.35 -16.90
C LEU A 392 -9.08 13.36 -16.45
N ARG A 393 -9.97 13.73 -17.39
CA ARG A 393 -11.14 14.63 -17.18
C ARG A 393 -11.97 14.27 -15.93
N ASP A 394 -12.20 12.98 -15.68
CA ASP A 394 -13.01 12.51 -14.54
C ASP A 394 -12.38 12.80 -13.16
N GLU A 395 -11.04 12.86 -13.11
CA GLU A 395 -10.29 13.11 -11.87
C GLU A 395 -10.34 14.59 -11.46
N MET A 396 -10.50 15.48 -12.44
CA MET A 396 -10.68 16.93 -12.22
C MET A 396 -11.96 17.23 -11.47
N VAL A 397 -13.06 16.67 -11.97
CA VAL A 397 -14.41 16.85 -11.42
C VAL A 397 -14.44 16.33 -9.97
N THR A 398 -13.81 15.19 -9.72
CA THR A 398 -13.75 14.58 -8.39
C THR A 398 -12.83 15.35 -7.42
N GLY A 399 -11.64 15.78 -7.88
CA GLY A 399 -10.67 16.51 -7.05
C GLY A 399 -11.05 17.97 -6.76
N TYR A 400 -11.85 18.60 -7.63
CA TYR A 400 -12.43 19.92 -7.37
C TYR A 400 -13.63 19.85 -6.42
N ARG A 401 -14.52 18.85 -6.59
CA ARG A 401 -15.63 18.60 -5.65
C ARG A 401 -15.13 18.43 -4.22
N LYS A 402 -14.06 17.66 -4.02
CA LYS A 402 -13.43 17.48 -2.70
C LYS A 402 -12.87 18.79 -2.12
N ARG A 403 -12.30 19.68 -2.96
CA ARG A 403 -11.80 20.99 -2.49
C ARG A 403 -12.92 21.99 -2.17
N LEU A 404 -14.07 21.90 -2.85
CA LEU A 404 -15.26 22.66 -2.47
C LEU A 404 -15.80 22.18 -1.13
N GLU A 405 -15.85 20.87 -0.90
CA GLU A 405 -16.23 20.27 0.39
C GLU A 405 -15.26 20.65 1.53
N ASP A 406 -13.95 20.64 1.28
CA ASP A 406 -12.94 21.04 2.28
C ASP A 406 -12.96 22.56 2.59
N LYS A 407 -13.46 23.40 1.65
CA LYS A 407 -13.62 24.85 1.85
C LYS A 407 -14.93 25.25 2.52
N SER A 408 -15.98 24.43 2.43
CA SER A 408 -17.33 24.82 2.91
C SER A 408 -17.63 24.48 4.37
N GLY A 409 -16.76 23.73 5.07
CA GLY A 409 -16.70 23.70 6.54
C GLY A 409 -17.95 23.27 7.33
N ASN A 410 -19.06 22.85 6.70
CA ASN A 410 -20.31 22.54 7.41
C ASN A 410 -20.90 21.17 7.03
N PRO A 411 -21.25 20.32 8.01
CA PRO A 411 -22.09 19.15 7.78
C PRO A 411 -23.56 19.54 8.02
N THR A 412 -24.33 19.80 6.97
CA THR A 412 -25.80 19.89 7.09
C THR A 412 -26.50 18.82 6.28
N ALA A 413 -27.33 18.07 7.00
CA ALA A 413 -28.26 17.10 6.47
C ALA A 413 -29.45 17.82 5.81
N GLY A 414 -29.80 17.37 4.60
CA GLY A 414 -31.13 17.46 3.99
C GLY A 414 -31.76 18.84 3.84
N THR A 415 -31.71 19.40 2.62
CA THR A 415 -32.90 19.89 1.89
C THR A 415 -32.55 20.06 0.41
N SER A 416 -33.52 19.73 -0.43
CA SER A 416 -33.50 19.85 -1.88
C SER A 416 -33.31 21.31 -2.33
N SER A 417 -32.11 21.67 -2.76
CA SER A 417 -31.89 22.79 -3.67
C SER A 417 -31.01 22.33 -4.82
N GLU A 418 -31.45 22.59 -6.03
CA GLU A 418 -30.83 22.26 -7.31
C GLU A 418 -29.30 22.48 -7.29
N ASN A 419 -28.56 21.37 -7.29
CA ASN A 419 -27.11 21.39 -7.49
C ASN A 419 -26.82 21.82 -8.94
N LYS A 420 -26.64 23.12 -9.17
CA LYS A 420 -25.81 23.58 -10.31
C LYS A 420 -24.40 23.04 -10.08
N SER A 421 -24.09 21.94 -10.73
CA SER A 421 -22.71 21.47 -10.87
C SER A 421 -21.88 22.62 -11.44
N ALA A 422 -20.92 23.11 -10.67
CA ALA A 422 -19.88 24.00 -11.20
C ALA A 422 -19.07 23.20 -12.22
N ASP A 423 -19.50 23.23 -13.48
CA ASP A 423 -18.76 22.66 -14.60
C ASP A 423 -17.46 23.43 -14.73
N ILE A 424 -16.35 22.72 -14.55
CA ILE A 424 -15.03 23.26 -14.82
C ILE A 424 -14.95 23.47 -16.33
N ASP A 425 -14.64 24.70 -16.73
CA ASP A 425 -14.46 25.03 -18.13
C ASP A 425 -13.41 24.12 -18.79
N ASN A 426 -13.75 23.54 -19.94
CA ASN A 426 -12.92 22.58 -20.67
C ASN A 426 -11.56 23.16 -21.02
N GLU A 427 -11.47 24.46 -21.29
CA GLU A 427 -10.21 25.15 -21.60
C GLU A 427 -9.25 25.14 -20.40
N THR A 428 -9.78 25.36 -19.20
CA THR A 428 -9.01 25.29 -17.96
C THR A 428 -8.46 23.88 -17.71
N ILE A 429 -9.21 22.84 -18.09
CA ILE A 429 -8.75 21.44 -18.05
C ILE A 429 -7.56 21.27 -18.98
N VAL A 430 -7.73 21.61 -20.26
CA VAL A 430 -6.71 21.47 -21.32
C VAL A 430 -5.41 22.19 -20.95
N ASN A 431 -5.49 23.41 -20.43
CA ASN A 431 -4.33 24.20 -20.05
C ASN A 431 -3.54 23.56 -18.91
N MET A 432 -4.22 23.03 -17.90
CA MET A 432 -3.54 22.24 -16.88
C MET A 432 -2.89 21.00 -17.52
N VAL A 433 -3.55 20.35 -18.49
CA VAL A 433 -3.05 19.11 -19.11
C VAL A 433 -1.72 19.35 -19.78
N ASN A 434 -1.69 20.35 -20.64
CA ASN A 434 -0.51 20.74 -21.36
C ASN A 434 0.63 21.10 -20.40
N LYS A 435 0.35 21.85 -19.33
CA LYS A 435 1.36 22.17 -18.31
C LYS A 435 1.95 20.91 -17.66
N SER A 436 1.13 19.92 -17.38
CA SER A 436 1.56 18.67 -16.75
C SER A 436 2.40 17.81 -17.68
N VAL A 437 1.98 17.69 -18.93
CA VAL A 437 2.73 16.99 -19.98
C VAL A 437 4.08 17.66 -20.20
N THR A 438 4.12 19.00 -20.25
CA THR A 438 5.38 19.76 -20.34
C THR A 438 6.30 19.47 -19.16
N MET A 439 5.78 19.41 -17.93
CA MET A 439 6.59 19.04 -16.76
C MET A 439 7.16 17.62 -16.85
N ILE A 440 6.38 16.65 -17.34
CA ILE A 440 6.86 15.27 -17.56
C ILE A 440 7.94 15.25 -18.64
N MET A 441 7.71 15.93 -19.77
CA MET A 441 8.68 16.00 -20.87
C MET A 441 9.97 16.69 -20.46
N ASN A 442 9.90 17.76 -19.66
CA ASN A 442 11.10 18.42 -19.15
C ASN A 442 11.93 17.50 -18.25
N ARG A 443 11.29 16.66 -17.41
CA ARG A 443 11.99 15.65 -16.61
C ARG A 443 12.60 14.53 -17.46
N LEU A 444 11.91 14.11 -18.53
CA LEU A 444 12.43 13.12 -19.47
C LEU A 444 13.66 13.66 -20.20
N ASN A 445 13.56 14.87 -20.75
CA ASN A 445 14.65 15.50 -21.50
C ASN A 445 15.86 15.77 -20.60
N SER A 446 15.65 16.17 -19.34
CA SER A 446 16.76 16.40 -18.41
C SER A 446 17.50 15.12 -18.01
N LEU A 447 16.85 13.96 -18.08
CA LEU A 447 17.51 12.66 -17.87
C LEU A 447 18.20 12.14 -19.14
N ALA A 448 17.70 12.51 -20.31
CA ALA A 448 18.21 12.04 -21.60
C ALA A 448 19.46 12.80 -22.07
N LEU A 449 19.59 14.07 -21.68
CA LEU A 449 20.74 14.91 -22.03
C LEU A 449 21.93 14.60 -21.11
N PHE A 450 23.10 14.42 -21.73
CA PHE A 450 24.38 14.27 -21.05
C PHE A 450 25.21 15.53 -21.28
N ASP A 451 25.78 16.08 -20.22
CA ASP A 451 26.73 17.19 -20.31
C ASP A 451 28.13 16.63 -19.99
N GLY A 452 28.83 16.16 -21.02
CA GLY A 452 30.09 15.45 -20.86
C GLY A 452 29.94 14.12 -20.10
N PRO A 453 30.80 13.82 -19.09
CA PRO A 453 30.70 12.60 -18.28
C PRO A 453 29.60 12.65 -17.23
N ASP A 454 29.06 13.85 -16.94
CA ASP A 454 28.09 14.05 -15.88
C ASP A 454 26.67 13.86 -16.40
N SER A 455 25.95 12.90 -15.80
CA SER A 455 24.54 12.67 -16.10
C SER A 455 23.68 13.16 -14.95
N LYS A 456 22.53 13.78 -15.29
CA LYS A 456 21.56 14.19 -14.27
C LYS A 456 21.10 13.00 -13.41
N ALA A 457 21.01 11.82 -14.03
CA ALA A 457 20.72 10.57 -13.33
C ALA A 457 21.75 10.26 -12.23
N ALA A 458 23.05 10.37 -12.51
CA ALA A 458 24.10 10.18 -11.52
C ALA A 458 23.99 11.20 -10.37
N THR A 459 23.74 12.49 -10.69
CA THR A 459 23.52 13.51 -9.65
C THR A 459 22.33 13.17 -8.75
N LEU A 460 21.22 12.69 -9.32
CA LEU A 460 20.04 12.27 -8.56
C LEU A 460 20.33 11.07 -7.65
N VAL A 461 21.08 10.08 -8.14
CA VAL A 461 21.50 8.91 -7.34
C VAL A 461 22.40 9.32 -6.18
N THR A 462 23.38 10.20 -6.42
CA THR A 462 24.26 10.73 -5.35
C THR A 462 23.47 11.54 -4.32
N ALA A 463 22.50 12.36 -4.76
CA ALA A 463 21.64 13.10 -3.85
C ALA A 463 20.73 12.16 -3.05
N ALA A 464 20.14 11.15 -3.68
CA ALA A 464 19.22 10.20 -3.02
C ALA A 464 19.94 9.29 -2.00
N SER A 465 21.21 8.97 -2.24
CA SER A 465 22.02 8.13 -1.34
C SER A 465 22.76 8.90 -0.25
N SER A 466 22.71 10.24 -0.26
CA SER A 466 23.39 11.08 0.73
C SER A 466 22.74 10.99 2.11
N HIS A 467 23.56 10.75 3.14
CA HIS A 467 23.16 10.81 4.55
C HIS A 467 22.52 12.15 4.92
N ASP A 468 22.93 13.25 4.29
CA ASP A 468 22.41 14.58 4.57
C ASP A 468 20.94 14.73 4.16
N ASN A 469 20.52 13.98 3.13
CA ASN A 469 19.14 13.94 2.68
C ASN A 469 18.35 12.84 3.40
N LEU A 470 18.91 11.64 3.51
CA LEU A 470 18.26 10.50 4.15
C LEU A 470 17.91 10.75 5.62
N CYS A 471 18.74 11.50 6.37
CA CYS A 471 18.48 11.79 7.78
C CYS A 471 17.27 12.73 8.01
N ARG A 472 16.79 13.39 6.95
CA ARG A 472 15.63 14.29 6.98
C ARG A 472 14.34 13.58 6.57
N VAL A 473 14.42 12.32 6.15
CA VAL A 473 13.25 11.53 5.74
C VAL A 473 12.51 11.03 6.99
N ASP A 474 11.21 10.83 6.86
CA ASP A 474 10.38 10.21 7.90
C ASP A 474 10.98 8.83 8.27
N PRO A 475 11.28 8.55 9.55
CA PRO A 475 11.81 7.25 9.97
C PRO A 475 10.86 6.08 9.63
N ALA A 476 9.55 6.30 9.50
CA ALA A 476 8.61 5.26 9.07
C ALA A 476 8.80 4.85 7.59
N TRP A 477 9.58 5.61 6.82
CA TRP A 477 10.02 5.21 5.48
C TRP A 477 11.19 4.22 5.50
N HIS A 478 11.80 3.99 6.66
CA HIS A 478 13.00 3.16 6.86
C HIS A 478 14.23 3.62 6.03
N PRO A 479 14.68 4.89 6.15
CA PRO A 479 15.81 5.43 5.35
C PRO A 479 17.18 4.79 5.61
N TRP A 480 17.26 3.87 6.57
CA TRP A 480 18.48 3.13 6.91
C TRP A 480 18.63 1.83 6.11
N LEU A 481 17.55 1.31 5.52
CA LEU A 481 17.54 0.16 4.62
C LEU A 481 18.18 0.54 3.28
#